data_AF-F1ABS2-F1
#
_entry.id   AF-F1ABS2-F1
#
_cell.length_a   1.000
_cell.length_b   1.000
_cell.length_c   1.000
_cell.angle_alpha   90.00
_cell.angle_beta   90.00
_cell.angle_gamma   90.00
#
_symmetry.space_group_name_H-M   'P 1'
#
loop_
_entity.id
_entity.type
_entity.pdbx_description
1 polymer ?
#
loop_
_entity_poly.entity_id
_entity_poly.type
_entity_poly.pdbx_seq_one_letter_code
_entity_poly.pdbx_strand_id
1 'polypeptide(L)'
;MPAGTAARAWVLVLALWGAVAGGQNITARIGEPLVLSCKGAPKKPPQQLEWKLNTGRTEAWKVLSPQGGPWDSVARILPNGSLLLPATGIVDEGTFRCRATNRRGKEVKSNYRVRVYQIPGKPEIVDPASELTASVPNKVGTCVSEGSYPAGTLSWHLDGKLLIPDGKETLVKEETRRHPETGLFTLRSELTVIPTQGGRPRKARRMRRNVQS
;
A
#
# COMPACT_ATOMS: atom_id res chain seq x y z
N MET A 1 -56.29 -19.76 -45.90
CA MET A 1 -54.92 -20.17 -45.54
C MET A 1 -54.23 -18.99 -44.86
N PRO A 2 -53.99 -18.99 -43.53
CA PRO A 2 -53.13 -17.98 -42.93
C PRO A 2 -51.68 -18.49 -42.88
N ALA A 3 -50.77 -17.67 -43.37
CA ALA A 3 -49.33 -17.88 -43.31
C ALA A 3 -48.85 -17.65 -41.87
N GLY A 4 -48.40 -18.71 -41.20
CA GLY A 4 -47.78 -18.62 -39.87
C GLY A 4 -46.39 -17.99 -39.98
N THR A 5 -46.23 -16.79 -39.43
CA THR A 5 -44.95 -16.10 -39.36
C THR A 5 -44.08 -16.79 -38.30
N ALA A 6 -43.02 -17.48 -38.73
CA ALA A 6 -42.06 -18.10 -37.82
C ALA A 6 -41.22 -17.01 -37.15
N ALA A 7 -41.49 -16.72 -35.87
CA ALA A 7 -40.65 -15.85 -35.06
C ALA A 7 -39.33 -16.58 -34.76
N ARG A 8 -38.23 -16.12 -35.36
CA ARG A 8 -36.88 -16.59 -35.00
C ARG A 8 -36.52 -16.03 -33.63
N ALA A 9 -36.46 -16.91 -32.63
CA ALA A 9 -35.97 -16.58 -31.30
C ALA A 9 -34.44 -16.41 -31.34
N TRP A 10 -33.96 -15.23 -30.96
CA TRP A 10 -32.54 -14.99 -30.75
C TRP A 10 -32.16 -15.55 -29.38
N VAL A 11 -31.42 -16.66 -29.36
CA VAL A 11 -30.85 -17.22 -28.13
C VAL A 11 -29.56 -16.47 -27.83
N LEU A 12 -29.62 -15.58 -26.84
CA LEU A 12 -28.43 -14.94 -26.30
C LEU A 12 -27.70 -15.95 -25.40
N VAL A 13 -26.70 -16.65 -25.96
CA VAL A 13 -25.80 -17.48 -25.15
C VAL A 13 -24.81 -16.55 -24.45
N LEU A 14 -25.14 -16.17 -23.21
CA LEU A 14 -24.15 -15.58 -22.30
C LEU A 14 -23.13 -16.67 -21.96
N ALA A 15 -22.06 -16.74 -22.75
CA ALA A 15 -20.87 -17.47 -22.36
C ALA A 15 -20.33 -16.77 -21.10
N LEU A 16 -20.58 -17.35 -19.93
CA LEU A 16 -19.97 -16.96 -18.68
C LEU A 16 -18.46 -17.13 -18.84
N TRP A 17 -17.78 -16.04 -19.18
CA TRP A 17 -16.34 -15.98 -19.12
C TRP A 17 -15.91 -16.49 -17.75
N GLY A 18 -15.02 -17.48 -17.79
CA GLY A 18 -14.57 -18.19 -16.61
C GLY A 18 -14.25 -17.22 -15.48
N ALA A 19 -14.73 -17.54 -14.29
CA ALA A 19 -14.51 -16.75 -13.09
C ALA A 19 -13.03 -16.32 -13.04
N VAL A 20 -12.78 -15.03 -13.22
CA VAL A 20 -11.48 -14.44 -12.90
C VAL A 20 -11.23 -14.87 -11.46
N ALA A 21 -10.23 -15.72 -11.26
CA ALA A 21 -9.83 -16.15 -9.92
C ALA A 21 -9.41 -14.89 -9.16
N GLY A 22 -10.34 -14.34 -8.38
CA GLY A 22 -10.18 -13.07 -7.68
C GLY A 22 -8.92 -13.11 -6.84
N GLY A 23 -7.93 -12.31 -7.21
CA GLY A 23 -6.74 -12.12 -6.40
C GLY A 23 -7.13 -11.38 -5.11
N GLN A 24 -6.70 -11.87 -3.95
CA GLN A 24 -6.90 -11.20 -2.69
C GLN A 24 -5.79 -10.16 -2.47
N ASN A 25 -6.15 -8.91 -2.24
CA ASN A 25 -5.20 -7.86 -1.89
C ASN A 25 -4.82 -7.98 -0.41
N ILE A 26 -3.52 -8.02 -0.13
CA ILE A 26 -2.96 -8.15 1.21
C ILE A 26 -2.01 -6.98 1.44
N THR A 27 -2.16 -6.30 2.57
CA THR A 27 -1.24 -5.27 3.04
C THR A 27 -0.46 -5.81 4.24
N ALA A 28 0.86 -5.65 4.22
CA ALA A 28 1.76 -6.07 5.29
C ALA A 28 2.64 -4.91 5.75
N ARG A 29 2.96 -4.87 7.05
CA ARG A 29 3.88 -3.85 7.57
C ARG A 29 5.31 -4.32 7.38
N ILE A 30 6.18 -3.45 6.87
CA ILE A 30 7.60 -3.73 6.69
C ILE A 30 8.23 -4.19 8.02
N GLY A 31 9.00 -5.27 7.98
CA GLY A 31 9.66 -5.90 9.12
C GLY A 31 8.81 -6.95 9.84
N GLU A 32 7.48 -6.94 9.67
CA GLU A 32 6.59 -7.89 10.33
C GLU A 32 6.44 -9.19 9.52
N PRO A 33 6.17 -10.33 10.20
CA PRO A 33 5.90 -11.59 9.54
C PRO A 33 4.56 -11.57 8.79
N LEU A 34 4.52 -12.24 7.64
CA LEU A 34 3.31 -12.41 6.83
C LEU A 34 3.06 -13.88 6.56
N VAL A 35 1.83 -14.34 6.81
CA VAL A 35 1.39 -15.71 6.50
C VAL A 35 0.28 -15.69 5.45
N LEU A 36 0.51 -16.36 4.32
CA LEU A 36 -0.48 -16.53 3.25
C LEU A 36 -1.01 -17.97 3.26
N SER A 37 -2.32 -18.12 3.45
CA SER A 37 -2.95 -19.44 3.49
C SER A 37 -3.00 -20.10 2.10
N CYS A 38 -2.71 -21.40 2.00
CA CYS A 38 -2.98 -22.15 0.78
C CYS A 38 -4.34 -22.84 0.87
N LYS A 39 -5.36 -22.27 0.23
CA LYS A 39 -6.71 -22.85 0.22
C LYS A 39 -6.67 -24.22 -0.46
N GLY A 40 -7.25 -25.21 0.21
CA GLY A 40 -7.31 -26.59 -0.27
C GLY A 40 -6.16 -27.49 0.17
N ALA A 41 -5.07 -26.95 0.74
CA ALA A 41 -3.99 -27.76 1.27
C ALA A 41 -4.46 -28.63 2.47
N PRO A 42 -4.16 -29.95 2.49
CA PRO A 42 -4.38 -30.78 3.67
C PRO A 42 -3.59 -30.27 4.89
N LYS A 43 -4.19 -30.30 6.08
CA LYS A 43 -3.55 -29.78 7.31
C LYS A 43 -2.27 -30.52 7.76
N LYS A 44 -1.98 -31.71 7.22
CA LYS A 44 -0.83 -32.55 7.56
C LYS A 44 -0.19 -33.10 6.27
N PRO A 45 1.15 -33.25 6.21
CA PRO A 45 1.83 -33.99 5.14
C PRO A 45 1.34 -35.44 5.01
N PRO A 46 1.42 -36.08 3.82
CA PRO A 46 1.92 -35.53 2.56
C PRO A 46 0.90 -34.57 1.91
N GLN A 47 1.40 -33.46 1.36
CA GLN A 47 0.59 -32.43 0.69
C GLN A 47 1.05 -32.28 -0.75
N GLN A 48 0.12 -32.34 -1.68
CA GLN A 48 0.36 -31.97 -3.07
C GLN A 48 0.02 -30.48 -3.24
N LEU A 49 1.02 -29.63 -3.08
CA LEU A 49 0.89 -28.19 -3.28
C LEU A 49 2.13 -27.59 -3.93
N GLU A 50 1.95 -26.45 -4.57
CA GLU A 50 2.99 -25.65 -5.21
C GLU A 50 2.77 -24.19 -4.86
N TRP A 51 3.79 -23.54 -4.31
CA TRP A 51 3.84 -22.10 -4.18
C TRP A 51 4.73 -21.50 -5.25
N LYS A 52 4.30 -20.38 -5.81
CA LYS A 52 5.14 -19.53 -6.66
C LYS A 52 4.91 -18.06 -6.39
N LEU A 53 5.97 -17.27 -6.54
CA LEU A 53 5.97 -15.83 -6.31
C LEU A 53 6.63 -15.09 -7.46
N ASN A 54 6.15 -13.88 -7.72
CA ASN A 54 6.77 -12.92 -8.64
C ASN A 54 6.76 -11.57 -7.91
N THR A 55 7.94 -11.18 -7.44
CA THR A 55 8.19 -10.03 -6.56
C THR A 55 9.41 -9.25 -7.04
N GLY A 56 9.73 -8.13 -6.40
CA GLY A 56 10.96 -7.37 -6.68
C GLY A 56 12.27 -8.15 -6.46
N ARG A 57 12.24 -9.30 -5.78
CA ARG A 57 13.40 -10.20 -5.63
C ARG A 57 13.66 -11.12 -6.83
N THR A 58 12.71 -11.20 -7.76
CA THR A 58 12.70 -12.24 -8.80
C THR A 58 12.44 -11.62 -10.17
N GLU A 59 13.24 -11.96 -11.18
CA GLU A 59 13.01 -11.50 -12.56
C GLU A 59 11.77 -12.14 -13.21
N ALA A 60 11.39 -13.34 -12.75
CA ALA A 60 10.24 -14.10 -13.23
C ALA A 60 9.60 -14.90 -12.08
N TRP A 61 8.60 -15.73 -12.39
CA TRP A 61 7.97 -16.61 -11.41
C TRP A 61 8.96 -17.59 -10.78
N LYS A 62 9.17 -17.47 -9.46
CA LYS A 62 9.95 -18.42 -8.66
C LYS A 62 9.02 -19.44 -7.99
N VAL A 63 9.22 -20.72 -8.29
CA VAL A 63 8.57 -21.84 -7.57
C VAL A 63 9.37 -22.17 -6.30
N LEU A 64 8.65 -22.40 -5.19
CA LEU A 64 9.23 -22.77 -3.89
C LEU A 64 9.16 -24.28 -3.66
N SER A 65 10.20 -24.84 -3.06
CA SER A 65 10.26 -26.25 -2.70
C SER A 65 9.77 -26.48 -1.26
N PRO A 66 8.90 -27.48 -1.00
CA PRO A 66 8.53 -27.88 0.36
C PRO A 66 9.68 -28.51 1.15
N GLN A 67 10.72 -29.01 0.48
CA GLN A 67 11.86 -29.71 1.08
C GLN A 67 12.98 -28.74 1.51
N GLY A 68 12.70 -27.44 1.41
CA GLY A 68 13.64 -26.37 1.72
C GLY A 68 14.49 -25.94 0.53
N GLY A 69 15.29 -24.91 0.75
CA GLY A 69 16.22 -24.35 -0.22
C GLY A 69 16.73 -22.96 0.17
N PRO A 70 17.52 -22.31 -0.71
CA PRO A 70 18.12 -21.00 -0.44
C PRO A 70 17.09 -19.90 -0.11
N TRP A 71 15.82 -20.12 -0.44
CA TRP A 71 14.72 -19.19 -0.21
C TRP A 71 14.08 -19.30 1.18
N ASP A 72 14.44 -20.29 2.00
CA ASP A 72 13.76 -20.54 3.27
C ASP A 72 13.91 -19.41 4.30
N SER A 73 14.98 -18.61 4.19
CA SER A 73 15.18 -17.41 5.01
C SER A 73 14.26 -16.26 4.61
N VAL A 74 13.79 -16.24 3.35
CA VAL A 74 12.92 -15.20 2.79
C VAL A 74 11.45 -15.63 2.86
N ALA A 75 11.15 -16.84 2.38
CA ALA A 75 9.81 -17.38 2.32
C ALA A 75 9.86 -18.91 2.42
N ARG A 76 9.17 -19.49 3.42
CA ARG A 76 9.13 -20.94 3.65
C ARG A 76 7.71 -21.47 3.78
N ILE A 77 7.52 -22.70 3.32
CA ILE A 77 6.23 -23.39 3.39
C ILE A 77 6.10 -24.04 4.78
N LEU A 78 5.02 -23.72 5.48
CA LEU A 78 4.71 -24.26 6.80
C LEU A 78 4.12 -25.68 6.70
N PRO A 79 4.12 -26.47 7.81
CA PRO A 79 3.54 -27.82 7.82
C PRO A 79 2.05 -27.90 7.43
N ASN A 80 1.31 -26.79 7.53
CA ASN A 80 -0.10 -26.71 7.11
C ASN A 80 -0.28 -26.22 5.65
N GLY A 81 0.82 -26.06 4.90
CA GLY A 81 0.85 -25.63 3.50
C GLY A 81 0.79 -24.11 3.29
N SER A 82 0.68 -23.32 4.35
CA SER A 82 0.73 -21.85 4.24
C SER A 82 2.16 -21.38 3.95
N LEU A 83 2.28 -20.24 3.27
CA LEU A 83 3.57 -19.60 3.05
C LEU A 83 3.84 -18.58 4.15
N LEU A 84 5.00 -18.66 4.80
CA LEU A 84 5.47 -17.68 5.79
C LEU A 84 6.62 -16.87 5.21
N LEU A 85 6.49 -15.55 5.24
CA LEU A 85 7.58 -14.60 5.10
C LEU A 85 7.93 -14.12 6.52
N PRO A 86 9.11 -14.44 7.07
CA PRO A 86 9.45 -14.08 8.45
C PRO A 86 9.52 -12.57 8.71
N ALA A 87 9.96 -11.80 7.72
CA ALA A 87 9.99 -10.35 7.76
C ALA A 87 9.74 -9.82 6.34
N THR A 88 8.70 -9.01 6.16
CA THR A 88 8.35 -8.44 4.85
C THR A 88 9.14 -7.17 4.55
N GLY A 89 9.57 -6.99 3.30
CA GLY A 89 10.23 -5.78 2.83
C GLY A 89 9.61 -5.23 1.55
N ILE A 90 10.12 -4.07 1.10
CA ILE A 90 9.66 -3.41 -0.14
C ILE A 90 9.77 -4.34 -1.35
N VAL A 91 10.86 -5.10 -1.44
CA VAL A 91 11.12 -6.03 -2.54
C VAL A 91 10.21 -7.26 -2.54
N ASP A 92 9.46 -7.49 -1.45
CA ASP A 92 8.51 -8.60 -1.33
C ASP A 92 7.10 -8.23 -1.86
N GLU A 93 6.88 -6.97 -2.26
CA GLU A 93 5.67 -6.60 -3.01
C GLU A 93 5.59 -7.41 -4.31
N GLY A 94 4.39 -7.89 -4.63
CA GLY A 94 4.19 -8.69 -5.82
C GLY A 94 3.00 -9.62 -5.75
N THR A 95 3.07 -10.71 -6.52
CA THR A 95 2.01 -11.70 -6.62
C THR A 95 2.48 -13.05 -6.10
N PHE A 96 1.70 -13.64 -5.21
CA PHE A 96 1.94 -14.97 -4.64
C PHE A 96 0.79 -15.89 -5.03
N ARG A 97 1.10 -17.09 -5.52
CA ARG A 97 0.12 -18.07 -5.96
C ARG A 97 0.39 -19.41 -5.33
N CYS A 98 -0.67 -20.02 -4.79
CA CYS A 98 -0.67 -21.41 -4.39
C CYS A 98 -1.58 -22.23 -5.28
N ARG A 99 -1.15 -23.43 -5.61
CA ARG A 99 -1.97 -24.48 -6.22
C ARG A 99 -1.90 -25.71 -5.32
N ALA A 100 -3.04 -26.19 -4.83
CA ALA A 100 -3.10 -27.38 -3.99
C ALA A 100 -4.21 -28.32 -4.42
N THR A 101 -3.97 -29.62 -4.30
CA THR A 101 -5.00 -30.65 -4.47
C THR A 101 -5.66 -30.92 -3.12
N ASN A 102 -6.98 -30.70 -3.05
CA ASN A 102 -7.73 -30.97 -1.83
C ASN A 102 -7.93 -32.47 -1.60
N ARG A 103 -8.49 -32.85 -0.43
CA ARG A 103 -8.75 -34.27 -0.08
C ARG A 103 -9.69 -35.01 -1.05
N ARG A 104 -10.43 -34.29 -1.90
CA ARG A 104 -11.33 -34.87 -2.91
C ARG A 104 -10.67 -34.95 -4.29
N GLY A 105 -9.36 -34.71 -4.39
CA GLY A 105 -8.64 -34.70 -5.67
C GLY A 105 -8.87 -33.44 -6.51
N LYS A 106 -9.60 -32.44 -6.01
CA LYS A 106 -9.87 -31.20 -6.76
C LYS A 106 -8.77 -30.19 -6.54
N GLU A 107 -8.25 -29.64 -7.63
CA GLU A 107 -7.29 -28.52 -7.61
C GLU A 107 -7.97 -27.22 -7.13
N VAL A 108 -7.32 -26.55 -6.18
CA VAL A 108 -7.73 -25.27 -5.63
C VAL A 108 -6.57 -24.29 -5.78
N LYS A 109 -6.87 -23.09 -6.29
CA LYS A 109 -5.89 -22.02 -6.50
C LYS A 109 -6.12 -20.89 -5.50
N SER A 110 -5.04 -20.39 -4.92
CA SER A 110 -5.01 -19.15 -4.12
C SER A 110 -4.14 -18.14 -4.85
N ASN A 111 -4.59 -16.89 -4.93
CA ASN A 111 -3.88 -15.80 -5.61
C ASN A 111 -3.89 -14.57 -4.70
N TYR A 112 -2.72 -14.06 -4.37
CA TYR A 112 -2.52 -12.92 -3.47
C TYR A 112 -1.72 -11.84 -4.16
N ARG A 113 -2.17 -10.58 -4.03
CA ARG A 113 -1.39 -9.41 -4.39
C ARG A 113 -0.95 -8.71 -3.11
N VAL A 114 0.34 -8.80 -2.81
CA VAL A 114 0.93 -8.26 -1.59
C VAL A 114 1.47 -6.86 -1.85
N ARG A 115 1.08 -5.93 -0.99
CA ARG A 115 1.64 -4.58 -0.85
C ARG A 115 2.20 -4.41 0.55
N VAL A 116 3.20 -3.57 0.69
CA VAL A 116 3.79 -3.28 2.01
C VAL A 116 3.63 -1.82 2.38
N TYR A 117 3.65 -1.54 3.68
CA TYR A 117 3.65 -0.18 4.19
C TYR A 117 4.57 -0.03 5.40
N GLN A 118 5.04 1.18 5.62
CA GLN A 118 5.67 1.60 6.86
C GLN A 118 5.06 2.91 7.32
N ILE A 119 4.66 2.94 8.58
CA ILE A 119 4.13 4.14 9.23
C ILE A 119 5.32 5.03 9.60
N PRO A 120 5.36 6.29 9.13
CA PRO A 120 6.45 7.19 9.47
C PRO A 120 6.46 7.52 10.97
N GLY A 121 7.56 8.13 11.40
CA GLY A 121 7.61 8.80 12.70
C GLY A 121 6.54 9.89 12.83
N LYS A 122 6.37 10.43 14.04
CA LYS A 122 5.49 11.58 14.23
C LYS A 122 6.04 12.77 13.42
N PRO A 123 5.24 13.43 12.57
CA PRO A 123 5.70 14.60 11.83
C PRO A 123 6.02 15.76 12.77
N GLU A 124 7.04 16.53 12.42
CA GLU A 124 7.53 17.66 13.21
C GLU A 124 7.63 18.92 12.34
N ILE A 125 7.43 20.10 12.95
CA ILE A 125 7.67 21.38 12.27
C ILE A 125 9.03 21.87 12.74
N VAL A 126 9.98 21.93 11.79
CA VAL A 126 11.32 22.50 12.00
C VAL A 126 11.34 23.96 11.55
N ASP A 127 12.26 24.73 12.12
CA ASP A 127 12.43 26.17 11.88
C ASP A 127 11.12 26.98 11.96
N PRO A 128 10.31 26.83 13.04
CA PRO A 128 9.06 27.56 13.15
C PRO A 128 9.29 29.06 13.35
N ALA A 129 8.51 29.90 12.66
CA ALA A 129 8.53 31.34 12.88
C ALA A 129 8.01 31.69 14.29
N SER A 130 8.76 32.50 15.03
CA SER A 130 8.32 33.04 16.32
C SER A 130 7.20 34.06 16.16
N GLU A 131 7.29 34.89 15.13
CA GLU A 131 6.34 35.95 14.79
C GLU A 131 6.14 36.05 13.27
N LEU A 132 5.01 36.59 12.85
CA LEU A 132 4.66 36.79 11.45
C LEU A 132 4.36 38.28 11.22
N THR A 133 4.96 38.88 10.20
CA THR A 133 4.75 40.28 9.85
C THR A 133 3.62 40.41 8.84
N ALA A 134 2.66 41.30 9.09
CA ALA A 134 1.54 41.51 8.17
C ALA A 134 1.99 42.08 6.81
N SER A 135 1.25 41.74 5.77
CA SER A 135 1.42 42.21 4.39
C SER A 135 2.77 41.87 3.73
N VAL A 136 3.56 40.96 4.32
CA VAL A 136 4.78 40.42 3.71
C VAL A 136 4.80 38.88 3.77
N PRO A 137 5.52 38.20 2.86
CA PRO A 137 5.70 36.75 2.94
C PRO A 137 6.49 36.32 4.18
N ASN A 138 5.96 35.37 4.93
CA ASN A 138 6.61 34.78 6.10
C ASN A 138 6.66 33.26 5.96
N LYS A 139 7.85 32.67 6.12
CA LYS A 139 7.99 31.22 6.28
C LYS A 139 7.47 30.83 7.68
N VAL A 140 6.37 30.08 7.73
CA VAL A 140 5.78 29.56 8.97
C VAL A 140 6.65 28.48 9.59
N GLY A 141 7.26 27.66 8.75
CA GLY A 141 8.15 26.56 9.12
C GLY A 141 8.14 25.48 8.05
N THR A 142 8.87 24.40 8.30
CA THR A 142 8.91 23.24 7.41
C THR A 142 8.43 22.01 8.18
N CYS A 143 7.32 21.41 7.74
CA CYS A 143 6.89 20.12 8.25
C CYS A 143 7.74 19.01 7.65
N VAL A 144 8.27 18.11 8.47
CA VAL A 144 9.09 16.98 8.08
C VAL A 144 8.47 15.69 8.60
N SER A 145 8.36 14.68 7.74
CA SER A 145 7.92 13.32 8.09
C SER A 145 8.89 12.30 7.51
N GLU A 146 9.40 11.40 8.35
CA GLU A 146 10.48 10.48 7.98
C GLU A 146 10.07 9.01 8.14
N GLY A 147 10.52 8.18 7.21
CA GLY A 147 10.39 6.74 7.29
C GLY A 147 9.05 6.18 6.79
N SER A 148 8.33 6.89 5.93
CA SER A 148 7.09 6.38 5.34
C SER A 148 7.35 5.43 4.17
N TYR A 149 6.47 4.46 3.99
CA TYR A 149 6.32 3.76 2.72
C TYR A 149 4.85 3.36 2.54
N PRO A 150 4.22 3.64 1.39
CA PRO A 150 4.64 4.56 0.33
C PRO A 150 4.85 6.00 0.82
N ALA A 151 5.20 6.93 -0.07
CA ALA A 151 5.58 8.30 0.30
C ALA A 151 4.57 9.01 1.22
N GLY A 152 3.27 8.94 0.91
CA GLY A 152 2.23 9.68 1.62
C GLY A 152 2.20 11.16 1.23
N THR A 153 1.48 11.98 2.00
CA THR A 153 1.36 13.44 1.79
C THR A 153 1.39 14.18 3.12
N LEU A 154 1.75 15.47 3.09
CA LEU A 154 1.66 16.37 4.23
C LEU A 154 0.58 17.42 3.97
N SER A 155 -0.11 17.85 5.02
CA SER A 155 -1.12 18.91 4.92
C SER A 155 -0.99 19.87 6.09
N TRP A 156 -1.17 21.15 5.79
CA TRP A 156 -1.18 22.21 6.78
C TRP A 156 -2.62 22.46 7.22
N HIS A 157 -2.80 22.72 8.51
CA HIS A 157 -4.08 23.22 9.00
C HIS A 157 -3.84 24.59 9.67
N LEU A 158 -4.88 25.40 9.76
CA LEU A 158 -4.91 26.66 10.51
C LEU A 158 -6.18 26.66 11.36
N ASP A 159 -6.03 26.88 12.67
CA ASP A 159 -7.14 26.84 13.64
C ASP A 159 -8.00 25.55 13.54
N GLY A 160 -7.33 24.42 13.27
CA GLY A 160 -7.95 23.10 13.09
C GLY A 160 -8.54 22.83 11.70
N LYS A 161 -8.66 23.84 10.83
CA LYS A 161 -9.20 23.70 9.47
C LYS A 161 -8.09 23.43 8.48
N LEU A 162 -8.34 22.58 7.49
CA LEU A 162 -7.40 22.32 6.40
C LEU A 162 -7.08 23.64 5.67
N LEU A 163 -5.80 23.96 5.54
CA LEU A 163 -5.32 25.11 4.78
C LEU A 163 -5.16 24.67 3.33
N ILE A 164 -5.92 25.29 2.42
CA ILE A 164 -5.82 25.05 0.98
C ILE A 164 -4.95 26.18 0.39
N PRO A 165 -3.78 25.86 -0.20
CA PRO A 165 -2.92 26.88 -0.79
C PRO A 165 -3.60 27.56 -1.98
N ASP A 166 -3.65 28.88 -1.98
CA ASP A 166 -4.22 29.71 -3.05
C ASP A 166 -3.17 30.25 -4.04
N GLY A 167 -1.89 30.08 -3.72
CA GLY A 167 -0.76 30.58 -4.51
C GLY A 167 -0.58 32.10 -4.45
N LYS A 168 -1.34 32.81 -3.61
CA LYS A 168 -1.27 34.27 -3.43
C LYS A 168 -0.91 34.61 -2.00
N GLU A 169 -1.82 34.36 -1.06
CA GLU A 169 -1.60 34.60 0.36
C GLU A 169 -0.93 33.40 1.05
N THR A 170 -1.03 32.22 0.44
CA THR A 170 -0.51 30.97 0.97
C THR A 170 0.24 30.19 -0.10
N LEU A 171 1.49 29.85 0.19
CA LEU A 171 2.37 29.09 -0.69
C LEU A 171 2.91 27.88 0.06
N VAL A 172 2.81 26.71 -0.56
CA VAL A 172 3.39 25.46 -0.05
C VAL A 172 4.41 24.94 -1.05
N LYS A 173 5.61 24.62 -0.56
CA LYS A 173 6.66 23.94 -1.32
C LYS A 173 6.88 22.55 -0.75
N GLU A 174 6.72 21.52 -1.58
CA GLU A 174 6.83 20.12 -1.16
C GLU A 174 8.06 19.45 -1.76
N GLU A 175 8.73 18.63 -0.97
CA GLU A 175 9.82 17.77 -1.41
C GLU A 175 9.59 16.35 -0.90
N THR A 176 9.79 15.37 -1.78
CA THR A 176 9.79 13.94 -1.44
C THR A 176 11.15 13.36 -1.77
N ARG A 177 11.82 12.78 -0.77
CA ARG A 177 13.13 12.13 -0.93
C ARG A 177 13.01 10.66 -0.57
N ARG A 178 13.60 9.79 -1.39
CA ARG A 178 13.66 8.35 -1.12
C ARG A 178 15.06 7.99 -0.64
N HIS A 179 15.15 7.34 0.52
CA HIS A 179 16.42 6.87 1.06
C HIS A 179 16.96 5.73 0.17
N PRO A 180 18.23 5.80 -0.29
CA PRO A 180 18.78 4.85 -1.26
C PRO A 180 18.85 3.42 -0.70
N GLU A 181 19.25 3.25 0.55
CA GLU A 181 19.43 1.92 1.16
C GLU A 181 18.10 1.29 1.62
N THR A 182 17.32 2.01 2.43
CA THR A 182 16.07 1.47 3.00
C THR A 182 14.88 1.56 2.05
N GLY A 183 14.93 2.46 1.05
CA GLY A 183 13.82 2.71 0.14
C GLY A 183 12.62 3.45 0.75
N LEU A 184 12.71 3.85 2.02
CA LEU A 184 11.69 4.63 2.72
C LEU A 184 11.73 6.10 2.28
N PHE A 185 10.63 6.81 2.48
CA PHE A 185 10.47 8.20 2.09
C PHE A 185 10.61 9.16 3.27
N THR A 186 11.18 10.31 2.96
CA THR A 186 11.17 11.52 3.79
C THR A 186 10.44 12.61 3.03
N LEU A 187 9.37 13.14 3.62
CA LEU A 187 8.59 14.25 3.09
C LEU A 187 8.99 15.55 3.81
N ARG A 188 9.07 16.65 3.05
CA ARG A 188 9.21 18.01 3.57
C ARG A 188 8.13 18.88 2.93
N SER A 189 7.47 19.71 3.72
CA SER A 189 6.49 20.69 3.25
C SER A 189 6.77 22.02 3.94
N GLU A 190 7.17 23.03 3.18
CA GLU A 190 7.41 24.39 3.67
C GLU A 190 6.19 25.27 3.41
N LEU A 191 5.65 25.88 4.46
CA LEU A 191 4.53 26.82 4.36
C LEU A 191 5.03 28.26 4.45
N THR A 192 4.64 29.07 3.48
CA THR A 192 4.79 30.52 3.49
C THR A 192 3.41 31.18 3.46
N VAL A 193 3.20 32.20 4.28
CA VAL A 193 1.93 32.95 4.35
C VAL A 193 2.16 34.46 4.31
N ILE A 194 1.21 35.19 3.75
CA ILE A 194 1.12 36.66 3.79
C ILE A 194 -0.09 37.03 4.65
N PRO A 195 0.09 37.33 5.95
CA PRO A 195 -1.04 37.69 6.81
C PRO A 195 -1.63 39.04 6.39
N THR A 196 -2.95 39.17 6.36
CA THR A 196 -3.62 40.45 6.08
C THR A 196 -3.45 41.43 7.25
N GLN A 197 -3.29 42.72 6.93
CA GLN A 197 -3.27 43.80 7.92
C GLN A 197 -4.62 43.85 8.66
N GLY A 198 -4.63 43.49 9.94
CA GLY A 198 -5.84 43.41 10.78
C GLY A 198 -6.02 42.07 11.51
N GLY A 199 -5.25 41.04 11.14
CA GLY A 199 -5.18 39.79 11.92
C GLY A 199 -4.36 39.96 13.19
N ARG A 200 -4.87 39.51 14.35
CA ARG A 200 -4.09 39.43 15.61
C ARG A 200 -2.73 38.73 15.38
N PRO A 201 -1.64 39.11 16.08
CA PRO A 201 -0.39 38.36 16.02
C PRO A 201 -0.64 36.91 16.47
N ARG A 202 -0.40 35.95 15.57
CA ARG A 202 -0.68 34.52 15.79
C ARG A 202 0.64 33.78 15.97
N LYS A 203 0.85 33.21 17.17
CA LYS A 203 1.95 32.28 17.43
C LYS A 203 1.72 30.98 16.64
N ALA A 204 2.75 30.46 15.98
CA ALA A 204 2.71 29.14 15.37
C ALA A 204 2.41 28.09 16.44
N ARG A 205 1.19 27.53 16.45
CA ARG A 205 0.80 26.49 17.41
C ARG A 205 0.82 25.10 16.77
N ARG A 206 1.48 24.20 17.49
CA ARG A 206 1.68 22.77 17.26
C ARG A 206 0.39 22.07 16.80
N MET A 207 0.47 21.27 15.73
CA MET A 207 -0.68 20.49 15.24
C MET A 207 -0.59 18.98 15.49
N ARG A 208 -1.77 18.38 15.58
CA ARG A 208 -2.03 16.97 15.89
C ARG A 208 -2.08 16.13 14.60
N ARG A 209 -1.80 14.84 14.75
CA ARG A 209 -1.82 13.82 13.68
C ARG A 209 -3.19 13.76 13.01
N ASN A 210 -3.22 13.81 11.68
CA ASN A 210 -4.27 13.17 10.90
C ASN A 210 -3.64 11.96 10.21
N VAL A 211 -4.00 10.77 10.67
CA VAL A 211 -3.77 9.52 9.94
C VAL A 211 -5.12 9.21 9.29
N GLN A 212 -5.24 9.43 7.99
CA GLN A 212 -6.35 8.83 7.23
C GLN A 212 -6.01 7.36 7.04
N SER A 213 -6.81 6.51 7.68
CA SER A 213 -6.85 5.05 7.54
C SER A 213 -7.41 4.63 6.19
#